data_AF-A0A9P4W5R1-F1
#
_entry.id   AF-A0A9P4W5R1-F1
#
_cell.length_a   1.000
_cell.length_b   1.000
_cell.length_c   1.000
_cell.angle_alpha   90.00
_cell.angle_beta   90.00
_cell.angle_gamma   90.00
#
_symmetry.space_group_name_H-M   'P 1'
#
loop_
_entity.id
_entity.type
_entity.pdbx_description
1 polymer ?
#
loop_
_entity_poly.entity_id
_entity_poly.type
_entity_poly.pdbx_seq_one_letter_code
_entity_poly.pdbx_strand_id
1 'polypeptide(L)'
;MAEATIEPPAAYAASPVTPINLVLLSLFVFIVYLRLKPSAPQTLPRAPPPTVFRTFTPPELFPYNGQNGMPVYLAVRGQVFDVTSGRNFYGPGGPYANFAGRDASRGLACGSFDEDMLTKDLDGPLDTLEDLDEEQLEAMRGWIERFSEKYLVVGKLVAVGSPEAEAAKAHK
;
A
#
# COMPACT_ATOMS: atom_id res chain seq x y z
N MET A 1 -95.74 -12.59 31.66
CA MET A 1 -94.88 -12.16 30.54
C MET A 1 -93.48 -12.06 31.12
N ALA A 2 -92.66 -13.10 30.99
CA ALA A 2 -91.32 -13.12 31.58
C ALA A 2 -90.32 -12.55 30.57
N GLU A 3 -89.70 -11.43 30.94
CA GLU A 3 -88.59 -10.82 30.21
C GLU A 3 -87.34 -11.71 30.41
N ALA A 4 -86.81 -12.29 29.33
CA ALA A 4 -85.59 -13.09 29.40
C ALA A 4 -84.37 -12.17 29.25
N THR A 5 -83.64 -11.95 30.33
CA THR A 5 -82.37 -11.22 30.35
C THR A 5 -81.30 -12.04 29.64
N ILE A 6 -80.78 -11.53 28.51
CA ILE A 6 -79.66 -12.14 27.79
C ILE A 6 -78.36 -11.56 28.37
N GLU A 7 -77.60 -12.37 29.09
CA GLU A 7 -76.26 -12.00 29.55
C GLU A 7 -75.28 -11.99 28.36
N PRO A 8 -74.36 -11.00 28.26
CA PRO A 8 -73.38 -10.96 27.19
C PRO A 8 -72.39 -12.14 27.30
N PRO A 9 -71.92 -12.72 26.19
CA PRO A 9 -71.01 -13.86 26.22
C PRO A 9 -69.68 -13.47 26.90
N ALA A 10 -69.22 -14.30 27.82
CA ALA A 10 -67.93 -14.12 28.50
C ALA A 10 -66.79 -14.03 27.47
N ALA A 11 -66.01 -12.95 27.53
CA ALA A 11 -64.84 -12.77 26.68
C ALA A 11 -63.82 -13.88 26.96
N TYR A 12 -63.57 -14.75 25.97
CA TYR A 12 -62.60 -15.82 26.08
C TYR A 12 -61.18 -15.24 26.07
N ALA A 13 -60.59 -15.10 27.27
CA ALA A 13 -59.17 -14.79 27.39
C ALA A 13 -58.35 -16.05 27.09
N ALA A 14 -57.83 -16.15 25.87
CA ALA A 14 -56.90 -17.22 25.51
C ALA A 14 -55.67 -17.15 26.43
N SER A 15 -55.27 -18.28 27.01
CA SER A 15 -54.07 -18.34 27.85
C SER A 15 -52.86 -17.83 27.06
N PRO A 16 -52.01 -16.97 27.66
CA PRO A 16 -50.85 -16.44 26.96
C PRO A 16 -49.82 -17.53 26.60
N VAL A 17 -49.89 -18.69 27.25
CA VAL A 17 -48.97 -19.82 27.08
C VAL A 17 -49.52 -20.84 26.09
N THR A 18 -49.62 -20.44 24.82
CA THR A 18 -49.93 -21.36 23.72
C THR A 18 -48.64 -21.82 23.02
N PRO A 19 -48.62 -23.00 22.37
CA PRO A 19 -47.46 -23.47 21.61
C PRO A 19 -47.00 -22.46 20.54
N ILE A 20 -47.95 -21.76 19.91
CA ILE A 20 -47.65 -20.74 18.91
C ILE A 20 -46.96 -19.51 19.53
N ASN A 21 -47.38 -19.06 20.71
CA ASN A 21 -46.73 -17.95 21.41
C ASN A 21 -45.33 -18.33 21.90
N LEU A 22 -45.08 -19.59 22.25
CA LEU A 22 -43.74 -20.06 22.61
C LEU A 22 -42.79 -20.07 21.40
N VAL A 23 -43.29 -20.49 20.22
CA VAL A 23 -42.52 -20.41 18.97
C VAL A 23 -42.24 -18.95 18.60
N LEU A 24 -43.23 -18.07 18.70
CA LEU A 24 -43.07 -16.64 18.43
C LEU A 24 -42.10 -15.97 19.40
N LEU A 25 -42.16 -16.30 20.69
CA LEU A 25 -41.25 -15.78 21.71
C LEU A 25 -39.82 -16.28 21.48
N SER A 26 -39.63 -17.55 21.15
CA SER A 26 -38.33 -18.11 20.77
C SER A 26 -37.75 -17.42 19.53
N LEU A 27 -38.56 -17.22 18.49
CA LEU A 27 -38.16 -16.51 17.28
C LEU A 27 -37.81 -15.04 17.58
N PHE A 28 -38.59 -14.37 18.43
CA PHE A 28 -38.34 -12.99 18.84
C PHE A 28 -37.00 -12.88 19.59
N VAL A 29 -36.75 -13.74 20.57
CA VAL A 29 -35.47 -13.78 21.30
C VAL A 29 -34.31 -14.10 20.36
N PHE A 30 -34.49 -15.01 19.40
CA PHE A 30 -33.47 -15.36 18.42
C PHE A 30 -33.14 -14.18 17.50
N ILE A 31 -34.14 -13.47 16.98
CA ILE A 31 -33.93 -12.27 16.16
C ILE A 31 -33.26 -11.16 16.96
N VAL A 32 -33.68 -10.94 18.21
CA VAL A 32 -33.05 -9.96 19.11
C VAL A 32 -31.58 -10.33 19.37
N TYR A 33 -31.29 -11.62 19.61
CA TYR A 33 -29.92 -12.11 19.76
C TYR A 33 -29.09 -11.89 18.50
N LEU A 34 -29.65 -12.13 17.30
CA LEU A 34 -28.97 -11.87 16.04
C LEU A 34 -28.70 -10.37 15.81
N ARG A 35 -29.53 -9.47 16.36
CA ARG A 35 -29.38 -8.01 16.24
C ARG A 35 -28.43 -7.42 17.28
N LEU A 36 -28.39 -8.01 18.48
CA LEU A 36 -27.54 -7.57 19.58
C LEU A 36 -26.15 -8.22 19.56
N LYS A 37 -25.94 -9.24 18.72
CA LYS A 37 -24.62 -9.84 18.49
C LYS A 37 -23.64 -8.75 18.04
N PRO A 38 -22.62 -8.39 18.85
CA PRO A 38 -21.70 -7.33 18.49
C PRO A 38 -20.94 -7.73 17.23
N SER A 39 -20.88 -6.83 16.25
CA SER A 39 -20.03 -7.00 15.08
C SER A 39 -18.55 -7.02 15.52
N ALA A 40 -17.73 -7.81 14.83
CA ALA A 40 -16.30 -7.90 15.15
C ALA A 40 -15.66 -6.49 15.15
N PRO A 41 -14.78 -6.17 16.13
CA PRO A 41 -14.12 -4.88 16.16
C PRO A 41 -13.33 -4.66 14.86
N GLN A 42 -13.52 -3.50 14.24
CA GLN A 42 -12.80 -3.12 13.04
C GLN A 42 -11.30 -3.02 13.39
N THR A 43 -10.48 -3.90 12.83
CA THR A 43 -9.03 -3.79 12.94
C THR A 43 -8.55 -2.75 11.94
N LEU A 44 -8.17 -1.57 12.44
CA LEU A 44 -7.53 -0.57 11.58
C LEU A 44 -6.21 -1.18 11.05
N PRO A 45 -5.94 -1.13 9.74
CA PRO A 45 -4.64 -1.52 9.23
C PRO A 45 -3.59 -0.65 9.92
N ARG A 46 -2.50 -1.28 10.38
CA ARG A 46 -1.37 -0.58 10.98
C ARG A 46 -0.91 0.50 10.00
N ALA A 47 -0.91 1.76 10.44
CA ALA A 47 -0.36 2.84 9.64
C ALA A 47 1.06 2.47 9.20
N PRO A 48 1.42 2.66 7.92
CA PRO A 48 2.77 2.40 7.46
C PRO A 48 3.74 3.22 8.34
N PRO A 49 4.92 2.66 8.67
CA PRO A 49 5.90 3.39 9.45
C PRO A 49 6.23 4.73 8.76
N PRO A 50 6.49 5.80 9.51
CA PRO A 50 6.87 7.08 8.93
C PRO A 50 8.13 6.90 8.08
N THR A 51 8.01 7.17 6.79
CA THR A 51 9.14 7.17 5.86
C THR A 51 9.98 8.41 6.13
N VAL A 52 11.10 8.23 6.82
CA VAL A 52 12.08 9.30 7.03
C VAL A 52 12.82 9.52 5.72
N PHE A 53 12.80 10.75 5.21
CA PHE A 53 13.56 11.10 4.02
C PHE A 53 15.05 10.88 4.28
N ARG A 54 15.68 10.00 3.49
CA ARG A 54 17.09 9.62 3.66
C ARG A 54 17.91 9.91 2.41
N THR A 55 19.17 10.26 2.61
CA THR A 55 20.15 10.32 1.52
C THR A 55 20.74 8.93 1.33
N PHE A 56 20.72 8.43 0.11
CA PHE A 56 21.26 7.14 -0.30
C PHE A 56 22.42 7.36 -1.27
N THR A 57 23.41 6.48 -1.19
CA THR A 57 24.41 6.29 -2.26
C THR A 57 24.05 5.03 -3.05
N PRO A 58 24.57 4.84 -4.28
CA PRO A 58 24.30 3.62 -5.04
C PRO A 58 24.58 2.31 -4.28
N PRO A 59 25.69 2.14 -3.54
CA PRO A 59 25.92 0.91 -2.77
C PRO A 59 24.99 0.79 -1.57
N GLU A 60 24.51 1.90 -1.00
CA GLU A 60 23.51 1.87 0.07
C GLU A 60 22.10 1.57 -0.47
N LEU A 61 21.80 1.93 -1.72
CA LEU A 61 20.51 1.67 -2.36
C LEU A 61 20.40 0.22 -2.84
N PHE A 62 21.51 -0.39 -3.25
CA PHE A 62 21.56 -1.73 -3.84
C PHE A 62 20.86 -2.85 -3.03
N PRO A 63 20.95 -2.91 -1.69
CA PRO A 63 20.27 -3.92 -0.88
C PRO A 63 18.73 -3.82 -0.92
N TYR A 64 18.17 -2.69 -1.35
CA TYR A 64 16.72 -2.46 -1.42
C TYR A 64 16.13 -2.95 -2.75
N ASN A 65 16.46 -4.18 -3.11
CA ASN A 65 16.02 -4.82 -4.35
C ASN A 65 14.84 -5.80 -4.15
N GLY A 66 14.23 -5.80 -2.97
CA GLY A 66 13.17 -6.76 -2.62
C GLY A 66 13.64 -8.16 -2.27
N GLN A 67 14.94 -8.45 -2.22
CA GLN A 67 15.44 -9.73 -1.72
C GLN A 67 15.48 -9.73 -0.18
N ASN A 68 15.53 -10.91 0.44
CA ASN A 68 15.66 -11.06 1.91
C ASN A 68 14.58 -10.33 2.74
N GLY A 69 13.39 -10.11 2.17
CA GLY A 69 12.30 -9.38 2.83
C GLY A 69 12.48 -7.86 2.88
N MET A 70 13.52 -7.31 2.27
CA MET A 70 13.74 -5.87 2.16
C MET A 70 12.65 -5.20 1.29
N PRO A 71 12.40 -3.90 1.48
CA PRO A 71 11.58 -3.12 0.56
C PRO A 71 12.28 -2.96 -0.80
N VAL A 72 11.52 -2.53 -1.80
CA VAL A 72 12.02 -2.30 -3.17
C VAL A 72 12.09 -0.81 -3.40
N TYR A 73 13.31 -0.28 -3.56
CA TYR A 73 13.54 1.11 -3.91
C TYR A 73 14.12 1.22 -5.31
N LEU A 74 13.85 2.32 -5.98
CA LEU A 74 14.51 2.69 -7.23
C LEU A 74 14.78 4.18 -7.24
N ALA A 75 15.81 4.60 -7.96
CA ALA A 75 16.09 6.02 -8.14
C ALA A 75 15.76 6.46 -9.56
N VAL A 76 15.18 7.65 -9.70
CA VAL A 76 15.00 8.34 -10.97
C VAL A 76 15.41 9.80 -10.77
N ARG A 77 16.38 10.26 -11.56
CA ARG A 77 16.96 11.60 -11.55
C ARG A 77 17.34 12.07 -10.15
N GLY A 78 18.01 11.21 -9.39
CA GLY A 78 18.43 11.50 -8.02
C GLY A 78 17.32 11.45 -6.97
N GLN A 79 16.06 11.14 -7.31
CA GLN A 79 14.97 10.92 -6.35
C GLN A 79 14.76 9.44 -6.12
N VAL A 80 14.66 9.01 -4.86
CA VAL A 80 14.46 7.60 -4.49
C VAL A 80 12.99 7.36 -4.17
N PHE A 81 12.37 6.44 -4.89
CA PHE A 81 10.97 6.06 -4.75
C PHE A 81 10.83 4.70 -4.08
N ASP A 82 9.86 4.58 -3.17
CA ASP A 82 9.45 3.30 -2.59
C ASP A 82 8.40 2.61 -3.46
N VAL A 83 8.85 1.60 -4.20
CA VAL A 83 8.03 0.80 -5.10
C VAL A 83 7.67 -0.57 -4.50
N THR A 84 7.73 -0.71 -3.17
CA THR A 84 7.38 -1.95 -2.47
C THR A 84 5.93 -2.36 -2.72
N SER A 85 5.02 -1.41 -2.92
CA SER A 85 3.63 -1.69 -3.34
C SER A 85 3.55 -2.33 -4.74
N GLY A 86 4.55 -2.08 -5.59
CA GLY A 86 4.72 -2.65 -6.92
C GLY A 86 5.66 -3.85 -6.98
N ARG A 87 5.88 -4.58 -5.87
CA ARG A 87 6.83 -5.70 -5.78
C ARG A 87 6.66 -6.78 -6.86
N ASN A 88 5.47 -6.97 -7.41
CA ASN A 88 5.26 -7.92 -8.52
C ASN A 88 5.98 -7.51 -9.81
N PHE A 89 6.28 -6.21 -9.98
CA PHE A 89 6.93 -5.66 -11.16
C PHE A 89 8.43 -5.44 -10.93
N TYR A 90 8.78 -4.82 -9.80
CA TYR A 90 10.15 -4.42 -9.47
C TYR A 90 10.85 -5.36 -8.50
N GLY A 91 10.13 -6.28 -7.87
CA GLY A 91 10.73 -7.27 -6.97
C GLY A 91 11.39 -8.42 -7.73
N PRO A 92 12.05 -9.34 -7.00
CA PRO A 92 12.74 -10.47 -7.61
C PRO A 92 11.79 -11.33 -8.47
N GLY A 93 12.18 -11.55 -9.73
CA GLY A 93 11.38 -12.30 -10.71
C GLY A 93 10.36 -11.45 -11.49
N GLY A 94 10.22 -10.16 -11.19
CA GLY A 94 9.40 -9.23 -11.97
C GLY A 94 10.10 -8.77 -13.26
N PRO A 95 9.33 -8.27 -14.25
CA PRO A 95 9.87 -7.77 -15.52
C PRO A 95 10.82 -6.57 -15.37
N TYR A 96 10.70 -5.80 -14.28
CA TYR A 96 11.47 -4.59 -14.00
C TYR A 96 12.38 -4.77 -12.77
N ALA A 97 12.72 -6.01 -12.43
CA ALA A 97 13.58 -6.35 -11.30
C ALA A 97 15.01 -5.80 -11.45
N ASN A 98 15.44 -5.54 -12.68
CA ASN A 98 16.73 -4.97 -13.04
C ASN A 98 16.93 -3.54 -12.47
N PHE A 99 15.86 -2.77 -12.31
CA PHE A 99 15.89 -1.42 -11.73
C PHE A 99 15.86 -1.40 -10.20
N ALA A 100 15.62 -2.54 -9.57
CA ALA A 100 15.50 -2.64 -8.12
C ALA A 100 16.85 -2.36 -7.44
N GLY A 101 16.87 -1.38 -6.53
CA GLY A 101 18.05 -0.95 -5.80
C GLY A 101 19.06 -0.14 -6.64
N ARG A 102 18.69 0.33 -7.84
CA ARG A 102 19.59 1.04 -8.76
C ARG A 102 19.00 2.37 -9.23
N ASP A 103 19.82 3.15 -9.92
CA ASP A 103 19.35 4.28 -10.71
C ASP A 103 18.78 3.79 -12.05
N ALA A 104 17.49 4.05 -12.26
CA ALA A 104 16.74 3.66 -13.44
C ALA A 104 16.60 4.80 -14.47
N SER A 105 17.21 5.97 -14.21
CA SER A 105 17.02 7.18 -15.01
C SER A 105 17.25 6.96 -16.51
N ARG A 106 18.40 6.40 -16.89
CA ARG A 106 18.74 6.14 -18.28
C ARG A 106 17.85 5.09 -18.92
N GLY A 107 17.60 3.98 -18.22
CA GLY A 107 16.74 2.91 -18.72
C GLY A 107 15.31 3.41 -19.00
N LEU A 108 14.76 4.24 -18.11
CA LEU A 108 13.44 4.84 -18.28
C LEU A 108 13.40 5.90 -19.38
N ALA A 109 14.45 6.73 -19.50
CA ALA A 109 14.55 7.74 -20.55
C ALA A 109 14.64 7.12 -21.94
N CYS A 110 15.47 6.08 -22.11
CA CYS A 110 15.66 5.38 -23.37
C CYS A 110 14.61 4.30 -23.65
N GLY A 111 13.75 3.97 -22.69
CA GLY A 111 12.80 2.86 -22.80
C GLY A 111 13.46 1.48 -22.93
N SER A 112 14.70 1.34 -22.44
CA SER A 112 15.46 0.09 -22.47
C SER A 112 15.60 -0.51 -21.07
N PHE A 113 15.48 -1.83 -21.01
CA PHE A 113 15.64 -2.64 -19.79
C PHE A 113 16.95 -3.42 -19.79
N ASP A 114 17.85 -3.13 -20.73
CA ASP A 114 19.10 -3.84 -20.87
C ASP A 114 20.03 -3.53 -19.68
N GLU A 115 20.78 -4.55 -19.24
CA GLU A 115 21.74 -4.39 -18.13
C GLU A 115 22.83 -3.35 -18.45
N ASP A 116 23.07 -3.10 -19.73
CA ASP A 116 24.02 -2.09 -20.20
C ASP A 116 23.61 -0.66 -19.89
N MET A 117 22.30 -0.41 -19.72
CA MET A 117 21.73 0.90 -19.39
C MET A 117 21.60 1.15 -17.88
N LEU A 118 21.98 0.17 -17.04
CA LEU A 118 21.95 0.28 -15.60
C LEU A 118 23.27 0.83 -15.06
N THR A 119 23.22 1.44 -13.87
CA THR A 119 24.42 1.81 -13.12
C THR A 119 25.26 0.56 -12.82
N LYS A 120 26.34 0.35 -13.58
CA LYS A 120 27.25 -0.79 -13.41
C LYS A 120 28.22 -0.56 -12.25
N ASP A 121 28.76 0.66 -12.17
CA ASP A 121 29.68 1.06 -11.12
C ASP A 121 28.91 1.74 -9.99
N LEU A 122 28.77 1.04 -8.86
CA LEU A 122 28.08 1.57 -7.69
C LEU A 122 28.96 2.57 -6.93
N ASP A 123 30.29 2.43 -7.01
CA ASP A 123 31.23 3.30 -6.30
C ASP A 123 31.69 4.50 -7.15
N GLY A 124 31.36 4.47 -8.44
CA GLY A 124 31.66 5.51 -9.41
C GLY A 124 30.74 6.75 -9.35
N PRO A 125 30.96 7.71 -10.27
CA PRO A 125 30.08 8.86 -10.41
C PRO A 125 28.69 8.43 -10.87
N LEU A 126 27.67 9.18 -10.44
CA LEU A 126 26.32 9.02 -10.99
C LEU A 126 26.33 9.38 -12.47
N ASP A 127 25.44 8.72 -13.21
CA ASP A 127 25.22 9.02 -14.60
C ASP A 127 24.73 10.47 -14.77
N THR A 128 25.43 11.25 -15.59
CA THR A 128 25.13 12.67 -15.79
C THR A 128 23.96 12.89 -16.74
N LEU A 129 23.59 11.87 -17.53
CA LEU A 129 22.46 11.91 -18.48
C LEU A 129 22.55 13.04 -19.51
N GLU A 130 23.76 13.57 -19.75
CA GLU A 130 24.01 14.72 -20.64
C GLU A 130 23.90 14.37 -22.12
N ASP A 131 23.96 13.09 -22.45
CA ASP A 131 23.86 12.53 -23.80
C ASP A 131 22.42 12.20 -24.22
N LEU A 132 21.44 12.48 -23.37
CA LEU A 132 20.02 12.29 -23.69
C LEU A 132 19.49 13.41 -24.60
N ASP A 133 18.67 13.04 -25.57
CA ASP A 133 17.92 13.99 -26.38
C ASP A 133 16.69 14.56 -25.64
N GLU A 134 16.05 15.58 -26.22
CA GLU A 134 14.89 16.24 -25.60
C GLU A 134 13.68 15.29 -25.46
N GLU A 135 13.53 14.32 -26.37
CA GLU A 135 12.42 13.36 -26.33
C GLU A 135 12.60 12.37 -25.16
N GLN A 136 13.82 11.88 -24.97
CA GLN A 136 14.23 11.03 -23.85
C GLN A 136 14.12 11.77 -22.51
N LEU A 137 14.50 13.05 -22.48
CA LEU A 137 14.33 13.91 -21.31
C LEU A 137 12.85 14.11 -20.96
N GLU A 138 11.99 14.33 -21.95
CA GLU A 138 10.54 14.43 -21.75
C GLU A 138 9.94 13.10 -21.29
N ALA A 139 10.34 11.98 -21.89
CA ALA A 139 9.93 10.65 -21.46
C ALA A 139 10.31 10.41 -19.99
N MET A 140 11.54 10.75 -19.60
CA MET A 140 12.00 10.67 -18.21
C MET A 140 11.17 11.55 -17.27
N ARG A 141 10.85 12.80 -17.66
CA ARG A 141 9.97 13.67 -16.87
C ARG A 141 8.59 13.06 -16.67
N GLY A 142 7.99 12.52 -17.73
CA GLY A 142 6.71 11.83 -17.67
C GLY A 142 6.74 10.55 -16.82
N TRP A 143 7.89 9.89 -16.69
CA TRP A 143 8.06 8.80 -15.73
C TRP A 143 8.11 9.34 -14.29
N ILE A 144 8.91 10.36 -14.00
CA ILE A 144 9.02 10.96 -12.66
C ILE A 144 7.64 11.37 -12.14
N GLU A 145 6.81 12.01 -12.96
CA GLU A 145 5.45 12.40 -12.60
C GLU A 145 4.60 11.18 -12.19
N ARG A 146 4.54 10.15 -13.04
CA ARG A 146 3.83 8.89 -12.74
C ARG A 146 4.33 8.20 -11.48
N PHE A 147 5.64 8.23 -11.24
CA PHE A 147 6.22 7.66 -10.03
C PHE A 147 5.83 8.47 -8.80
N SER A 148 5.83 9.81 -8.89
CA SER A 148 5.44 10.71 -7.80
C SER A 148 3.96 10.63 -7.43
N GLU A 149 3.09 10.33 -8.38
CA GLU A 149 1.67 10.11 -8.14
C GLU A 149 1.39 8.78 -7.43
N LYS A 150 2.13 7.73 -7.79
CA LYS A 150 1.86 6.36 -7.36
C LYS A 150 2.67 5.91 -6.15
N TYR A 151 3.87 6.45 -5.98
CA TYR A 151 4.84 5.98 -4.99
C TYR A 151 5.35 7.12 -4.13
N LEU A 152 5.80 6.78 -2.92
CA LEU A 152 6.34 7.73 -1.99
C LEU A 152 7.82 8.00 -2.29
N VAL A 153 8.21 9.28 -2.24
CA VAL A 153 9.63 9.66 -2.28
C VAL A 153 10.22 9.46 -0.90
N VAL A 154 11.13 8.50 -0.77
CA VAL A 154 11.79 8.14 0.49
C VAL A 154 13.16 8.76 0.65
N GLY A 155 13.68 9.41 -0.40
CA GLY A 155 15.02 9.96 -0.32
C GLY A 155 15.55 10.58 -1.58
N LYS A 156 16.86 10.88 -1.53
CA LYS A 156 17.66 11.31 -2.67
C LYS A 156 18.86 10.38 -2.87
N LEU A 157 19.21 10.14 -4.12
CA LEU A 157 20.39 9.39 -4.52
C LEU A 157 21.52 10.38 -4.83
N VAL A 158 22.68 10.18 -4.21
CA VAL A 158 23.86 11.02 -4.38
C VAL A 158 25.09 10.15 -4.67
N ALA A 159 26.05 10.70 -5.41
CA ALA A 159 27.30 9.99 -5.70
C ALA A 159 28.11 9.72 -4.42
N VAL A 160 28.89 8.64 -4.45
CA VAL A 160 29.81 8.29 -3.37
C VAL A 160 30.88 9.40 -3.26
N GLY A 161 31.04 9.99 -2.06
CA GLY A 161 31.99 11.08 -1.82
C GLY A 161 31.45 12.50 -2.05
N SER A 162 30.16 12.64 -2.41
CA SER A 162 29.52 13.97 -2.38
C SER A 162 29.41 14.50 -0.94
N PRO A 163 29.48 15.84 -0.73
CA PRO A 163 29.37 16.43 0.61
C PRO A 163 28.07 16.06 1.32
N GLU A 164 27.00 15.83 0.55
CA GLU A 164 25.71 15.39 1.06
C GLU A 164 25.73 13.94 1.56
N ALA A 165 26.48 13.05 0.88
CA ALA A 165 26.68 11.68 1.34
C ALA A 165 27.48 11.65 2.65
N GLU A 166 28.50 12.49 2.79
CA GLU A 166 29.30 12.61 4.01
C GLU A 166 28.48 13.18 5.17
N ALA A 167 27.70 14.23 4.92
CA ALA A 167 26.79 14.80 5.92
C ALA A 167 25.75 13.77 6.41
N ALA A 168 25.23 12.95 5.51
CA ALA A 168 24.29 11.88 5.84
C ALA A 168 24.94 10.76 6.65
N LYS A 169 26.20 10.40 6.36
CA LYS A 169 26.98 9.45 7.17
C LYS A 169 27.30 10.01 8.56
N ALA A 170 27.53 11.32 8.70
CA ALA A 170 27.84 11.96 9.98
C ALA A 170 26.65 12.06 10.95
N HIS A 171 25.41 12.02 10.44
CA HIS A 171 24.18 12.12 11.24
C HIS A 171 23.55 10.75 11.57
N LYS A 172 24.18 9.66 11.18
CA LYS A 172 23.69 8.29 11.35
C LYS A 172 24.36 7.62 12.54
#